data_AF-B4J4R6-F1
#
_entry.id   AF-B4J4R6-F1
#
_cell.length_a   1.000
_cell.length_b   1.000
_cell.length_c   1.000
_cell.angle_alpha   90.00
_cell.angle_beta   90.00
_cell.angle_gamma   90.00
#
_symmetry.space_group_name_H-M   'P 1'
#
loop_
_entity.id
_entity.type
_entity.pdbx_description
1 polymer ?
#
loop_
_entity_poly.entity_id
_entity_poly.type
_entity_poly.pdbx_seq_one_letter_code
_entity_poly.pdbx_strand_id
1 'polypeptide(L)'
;MLHLTSEFSIGAAKKEELDKLCHELRKGVRCIQSYTRRCMDLQQRNQFNKLYHGTNQFIRDLCNKGEFQEEYLKHAPCSEMAKKDFEVCANRYKETMVFLKPNKNQENPENGTFNENIKTICCSIKELVDCSENAARKICGNEAAKFTRELVDKYANSLTKIYCEDFTRHPHACRDGDGDGASAISQNTLGILISVLLLLLVR
;
A
#
# COMPACT_ATOMS: atom_id res chain seq x y z
N MET A 1 -12.64 -9.82 0.67
CA MET A 1 -11.40 -9.07 0.91
C MET A 1 -11.14 -9.13 2.40
N LEU A 2 -9.95 -9.54 2.84
CA LEU A 2 -9.57 -9.44 4.25
C LEU A 2 -9.86 -8.01 4.67
N HIS A 3 -10.95 -7.82 5.42
CA HIS A 3 -11.23 -6.55 6.05
C HIS A 3 -10.08 -6.38 7.03
N LEU A 4 -9.11 -5.55 6.63
CA LEU A 4 -8.14 -4.96 7.51
C LEU A 4 -8.99 -4.20 8.52
N THR A 5 -9.32 -4.89 9.62
CA THR A 5 -9.92 -4.23 10.75
C THR A 5 -9.01 -3.07 11.08
N SER A 6 -9.61 -1.99 11.53
CA SER A 6 -8.93 -0.84 12.14
C SER A 6 -8.01 -1.21 13.32
N GLU A 7 -7.79 -2.51 13.57
CA GLU A 7 -7.01 -3.09 14.66
C GLU A 7 -5.69 -3.70 14.19
N PHE A 8 -5.40 -3.83 12.89
CA PHE A 8 -3.99 -3.98 12.46
C PHE A 8 -3.30 -2.61 12.53
N SER A 9 -3.30 -2.02 13.73
CA SER A 9 -2.15 -1.21 14.13
C SER A 9 -0.95 -2.13 14.00
N ILE A 10 0.11 -1.66 13.38
CA ILE A 10 1.44 -2.21 13.58
C ILE A 10 1.65 -2.22 15.10
N GLY A 11 1.37 -3.33 15.78
CA GLY A 11 1.25 -3.31 17.24
C GLY A 11 0.40 -4.43 17.83
N ALA A 12 1.01 -5.60 18.01
CA ALA A 12 0.85 -6.34 19.25
C ALA A 12 2.15 -6.08 20.03
N ALA A 13 2.07 -5.20 21.02
CA ALA A 13 3.23 -4.56 21.67
C ALA A 13 3.90 -5.48 22.71
N LYS A 14 3.44 -6.72 22.88
CA LYS A 14 4.02 -7.74 23.78
C LYS A 14 3.89 -9.14 23.17
N LYS A 15 4.79 -10.05 23.56
CA LYS A 15 4.83 -11.43 23.06
C LYS A 15 3.51 -12.18 23.26
N GLU A 16 2.84 -11.95 24.39
CA GLU A 16 1.57 -12.60 24.72
C GLU A 16 0.43 -12.15 23.80
N GLU A 17 0.46 -10.89 23.35
CA GLU A 17 -0.50 -10.35 22.38
C GLU A 17 -0.25 -10.91 20.99
N LEU A 18 1.03 -11.03 20.60
CA LEU A 18 1.43 -11.67 19.35
C LEU A 18 0.98 -13.13 19.31
N ASP A 19 1.13 -13.88 20.41
CA ASP A 19 0.70 -15.27 20.49
C ASP A 19 -0.82 -15.42 20.30
N LYS A 20 -1.62 -14.53 20.90
CA LYS A 20 -3.08 -14.48 20.71
C LYS A 20 -3.44 -14.14 19.26
N LEU A 21 -2.80 -13.13 18.67
CA LEU A 21 -2.99 -12.77 17.27
C LEU A 21 -2.66 -13.96 16.35
N CYS A 22 -1.55 -14.63 16.62
CA CYS A 22 -1.12 -15.79 15.85
C CYS A 22 -2.05 -16.99 15.98
N HIS A 23 -2.74 -17.15 17.11
CA HIS A 23 -3.80 -18.16 17.23
C HIS A 23 -4.94 -17.90 16.22
N GLU A 24 -5.45 -16.67 16.17
CA GLU A 24 -6.54 -16.28 15.27
C GLU A 24 -6.10 -16.31 13.80
N LEU A 25 -4.90 -15.80 13.47
CA LEU A 25 -4.36 -15.85 12.11
C LEU A 25 -4.25 -17.29 11.60
N ARG A 26 -3.70 -18.21 12.41
CA ARG A 26 -3.58 -19.63 12.04
C ARG A 26 -4.96 -20.29 11.86
N LYS A 27 -5.96 -19.91 12.66
CA LYS A 27 -7.34 -20.36 12.50
C LYS A 27 -7.94 -19.88 11.18
N GLY A 28 -7.72 -18.62 10.83
CA GLY A 28 -8.10 -18.05 9.53
C GLY A 28 -7.48 -18.79 8.34
N VAL A 29 -6.16 -19.05 8.39
CA VAL A 29 -5.46 -19.82 7.35
C VAL A 29 -6.06 -21.23 7.18
N ARG A 30 -6.35 -21.94 8.28
CA ARG A 30 -7.00 -23.26 8.22
C ARG A 30 -8.40 -23.20 7.61
N CYS A 31 -9.17 -22.16 7.95
CA CYS A 31 -10.50 -21.94 7.38
C CYS A 31 -10.43 -21.78 5.86
N ILE A 32 -9.54 -20.91 5.37
CA ILE A 32 -9.31 -20.67 3.95
C ILE A 32 -8.88 -21.96 3.24
N GLN A 33 -7.92 -22.70 3.81
CA GLN A 33 -7.47 -24.00 3.25
C GLN A 33 -8.59 -25.06 3.20
N SER A 34 -9.50 -25.04 4.17
CA SER A 34 -10.66 -25.93 4.19
C SER A 34 -11.71 -25.53 3.15
N TYR A 35 -11.94 -24.23 2.98
CA TYR A 35 -12.83 -23.70 1.94
C TYR A 35 -12.32 -24.03 0.54
N THR A 36 -11.06 -23.74 0.23
CA THR A 36 -10.50 -23.99 -1.10
C THR A 36 -10.46 -25.47 -1.46
N ARG A 37 -10.37 -26.38 -0.48
CA ARG A 37 -10.47 -27.82 -0.72
C ARG A 37 -11.89 -28.30 -1.01
N ARG A 38 -12.90 -27.69 -0.40
CA ARG A 38 -14.30 -28.13 -0.48
C ARG A 38 -15.06 -27.49 -1.64
N CYS A 39 -14.69 -26.26 -2.01
CA CYS A 39 -15.52 -25.42 -2.88
C CYS A 39 -14.86 -25.07 -4.21
N MET A 40 -13.62 -25.47 -4.45
CA MET A 40 -12.88 -25.13 -5.68
C MET A 40 -12.34 -26.39 -6.35
N ASP A 41 -12.31 -26.37 -7.68
CA ASP A 41 -11.55 -27.36 -8.44
C ASP A 41 -10.04 -27.13 -8.33
N LEU A 42 -9.25 -28.02 -8.93
CA LEU A 42 -7.79 -27.97 -8.86
C LEU A 42 -7.21 -26.67 -9.47
N GLN A 43 -7.75 -26.20 -10.59
CA GLN A 43 -7.25 -25.00 -11.26
C GLN A 43 -7.59 -23.75 -10.46
N GLN A 44 -8.84 -23.61 -10.02
CA GLN A 44 -9.31 -22.52 -9.16
C GLN A 44 -8.52 -22.46 -7.86
N ARG A 45 -8.32 -23.61 -7.21
CA ARG A 45 -7.55 -23.72 -5.97
C ARG A 45 -6.09 -23.31 -6.18
N ASN A 46 -5.48 -23.69 -7.30
CA ASN A 46 -4.11 -23.29 -7.62
C ASN A 46 -3.99 -21.77 -7.82
N GLN A 47 -4.93 -21.15 -8.53
CA GLN A 47 -4.95 -19.69 -8.70
C GLN A 47 -5.17 -18.96 -7.37
N PHE A 48 -6.12 -19.44 -6.56
CA PHE A 48 -6.39 -18.88 -5.24
C PHE A 48 -5.17 -19.00 -4.31
N ASN A 49 -4.50 -20.16 -4.30
CA ASN A 49 -3.31 -20.37 -3.46
C ASN A 49 -2.14 -19.47 -3.88
N LYS A 50 -1.99 -19.17 -5.17
CA LYS A 50 -1.00 -18.17 -5.64
C LYS A 50 -1.30 -16.79 -5.06
N LEU A 51 -2.57 -16.36 -5.11
CA LEU A 51 -3.01 -15.07 -4.57
C LEU A 51 -2.75 -14.94 -3.06
N TYR A 52 -3.04 -15.99 -2.29
CA TYR A 52 -2.89 -15.98 -0.83
C TYR A 52 -1.50 -16.42 -0.35
N HIS A 53 -0.57 -16.76 -1.26
CA HIS A 53 0.74 -17.27 -0.89
C HIS A 53 1.50 -16.26 -0.01
N GLY A 54 1.52 -14.99 -0.40
CA GLY A 54 2.22 -13.93 0.33
C GLY A 54 1.64 -13.75 1.74
N THR A 55 0.31 -13.72 1.89
CA THR A 55 -0.33 -13.61 3.22
C THR A 55 -0.02 -14.81 4.10
N ASN A 56 -0.07 -16.02 3.54
CA ASN A 56 0.29 -17.24 4.27
C ASN A 56 1.76 -17.23 4.68
N GLN A 57 2.66 -16.69 3.85
CA GLN A 57 4.08 -16.55 4.18
C GLN A 57 4.29 -15.53 5.30
N PHE A 58 3.69 -14.34 5.18
CA PHE A 58 3.75 -13.31 6.22
C PHE A 58 3.29 -13.85 7.59
N ILE A 59 2.16 -14.57 7.63
CA ILE A 59 1.66 -15.17 8.88
C ILE A 59 2.66 -16.20 9.44
N ARG A 60 3.32 -16.99 8.59
CA ARG A 60 4.34 -17.95 9.05
C ARG A 60 5.56 -17.24 9.62
N ASP A 61 6.09 -16.24 8.90
CA ASP A 61 7.27 -15.47 9.30
C ASP A 61 7.02 -14.74 10.64
N LEU A 62 5.83 -14.17 10.81
CA LEU A 62 5.43 -13.45 12.02
C LEU A 62 5.18 -14.38 13.22
N CYS A 63 4.54 -15.53 12.99
CA CYS A 63 4.02 -16.36 14.07
C CYS A 63 4.91 -17.52 14.50
N ASN A 64 5.85 -17.93 13.65
CA ASN A 64 6.81 -18.97 14.00
C ASN A 64 8.08 -18.31 14.54
N LYS A 65 8.70 -18.94 15.54
CA LYS A 65 9.97 -18.47 16.06
C LYS A 65 11.02 -18.46 14.93
N GLY A 66 11.70 -17.33 14.77
CA GLY A 66 12.72 -17.10 13.77
C GLY A 66 13.09 -15.62 13.70
N GLU A 67 14.04 -15.30 12.82
CA GLU A 67 14.63 -13.96 12.69
C GLU A 67 13.58 -12.85 12.53
N PHE A 68 12.59 -13.04 11.65
CA PHE A 68 11.55 -12.04 11.41
C PHE A 68 10.67 -11.77 12.63
N GLN A 69 10.27 -12.81 13.37
CA GLN A 69 9.52 -12.66 14.63
C GLN A 69 10.37 -11.98 15.71
N GLU A 70 11.65 -12.33 15.80
CA GLU A 70 12.57 -11.75 16.78
C GLU A 70 12.78 -10.25 16.53
N GLU A 71 12.98 -9.84 15.28
CA GLU A 71 13.06 -8.42 14.90
C GLU A 71 11.71 -7.69 15.10
N TYR A 72 10.58 -8.36 14.82
CA TYR A 72 9.26 -7.82 15.14
C TYR A 72 9.11 -7.48 16.62
N LEU A 73 9.46 -8.44 17.50
CA LEU A 73 9.36 -8.24 18.95
C LEU A 73 10.36 -7.19 19.46
N LYS A 74 11.56 -7.12 18.86
CA LYS A 74 12.57 -6.09 19.16
C LYS A 74 12.05 -4.67 18.86
N HIS A 75 11.29 -4.50 17.78
CA HIS A 75 10.76 -3.20 17.35
C HIS A 75 9.31 -2.91 17.80
N ALA A 76 8.71 -3.81 18.57
CA ALA A 76 7.37 -3.63 19.14
C ALA A 76 7.22 -2.33 19.98
N PRO A 77 8.20 -1.89 20.81
CA PRO A 77 8.09 -0.61 21.52
C PRO A 77 8.00 0.61 20.59
N CYS A 78 8.74 0.59 19.48
CA CYS A 78 8.66 1.66 18.48
C CYS A 78 7.27 1.73 17.85
N SER A 79 6.67 0.56 17.61
CA SER A 79 5.33 0.46 17.03
C SER A 79 4.27 1.13 17.88
N GLU A 80 4.37 0.99 19.21
CA GLU A 80 3.51 1.71 20.15
C GLU A 80 3.78 3.22 20.15
N MET A 81 5.06 3.64 20.15
CA MET A 81 5.44 5.06 20.12
C MET A 81 4.97 5.77 18.84
N ALA A 82 5.09 5.10 17.69
CA ALA A 82 4.76 5.64 16.36
C ALA A 82 3.31 5.35 15.93
N LYS A 83 2.48 4.77 16.81
CA LYS A 83 1.14 4.28 16.49
C LYS A 83 0.28 5.31 15.77
N LYS A 84 0.22 6.55 16.25
CA LYS A 84 -0.60 7.62 15.63
C LYS A 84 -0.11 7.98 14.23
N ASP A 85 1.20 8.07 14.03
CA ASP A 85 1.78 8.35 12.71
C ASP A 85 1.50 7.20 11.73
N PHE A 86 1.59 5.95 12.20
CA PHE A 86 1.22 4.78 11.40
C PHE A 86 -0.26 4.75 11.05
N GLU A 87 -1.15 5.15 11.96
CA GLU A 87 -2.58 5.29 11.68
C GLU A 87 -2.86 6.33 10.58
N VAL A 88 -2.16 7.46 10.59
CA VAL A 88 -2.25 8.46 9.51
C VAL A 88 -1.86 7.85 8.16
N CYS A 89 -0.74 7.13 8.10
CA CYS A 89 -0.30 6.45 6.88
C CYS A 89 -1.33 5.41 6.40
N ALA A 90 -1.87 4.59 7.32
CA ALA A 90 -2.82 3.52 7.02
C ALA A 90 -4.19 4.04 6.58
N ASN A 91 -4.64 5.19 7.12
CA ASN A 91 -5.94 5.77 6.77
C ASN A 91 -6.00 6.19 5.29
N ARG A 92 -4.92 6.77 4.74
CA ARG A 92 -4.88 7.14 3.32
C ARG A 92 -5.00 5.92 2.40
N TYR A 93 -4.35 4.82 2.76
CA TYR A 93 -4.52 3.55 2.04
C TYR A 93 -5.96 3.03 2.16
N LYS A 94 -6.55 3.07 3.35
CA LYS A 94 -7.94 2.65 3.59
C LYS A 94 -8.94 3.44 2.75
N GLU A 95 -8.78 4.75 2.66
CA GLU A 95 -9.63 5.64 1.84
C GLU A 95 -9.55 5.26 0.36
N THR A 96 -8.35 4.98 -0.15
CA THR A 96 -8.15 4.47 -1.53
C THR A 96 -8.98 3.20 -1.77
N MET A 97 -8.91 2.24 -0.84
CA MET A 97 -9.62 0.96 -0.97
C MET A 97 -11.15 1.10 -0.89
N VAL A 98 -11.66 2.15 -0.23
CA VAL A 98 -13.10 2.45 -0.19
C VAL A 98 -13.56 3.03 -1.53
N PHE A 99 -12.79 3.96 -2.11
CA PHE A 99 -13.12 4.61 -3.37
C PHE A 99 -13.22 3.61 -4.55
N LEU A 100 -12.39 2.58 -4.55
CA LEU A 100 -12.36 1.56 -5.60
C LEU A 100 -13.45 0.49 -5.49
N LYS A 101 -14.38 0.60 -4.52
CA LYS A 101 -15.50 -0.34 -4.43
C LYS A 101 -16.48 -0.07 -5.58
N PRO A 102 -16.82 -1.08 -6.41
CA PRO A 102 -17.78 -0.89 -7.49
C PRO A 102 -19.15 -0.54 -6.91
N ASN A 103 -19.63 0.66 -7.22
CA ASN A 103 -20.93 1.15 -6.82
C ASN A 103 -21.99 0.51 -7.74
N LYS A 104 -22.86 -0.34 -7.20
CA LYS A 104 -23.88 -1.04 -8.01
C LYS A 104 -24.95 -0.12 -8.63
N ASN A 105 -24.97 1.16 -8.26
CA ASN A 105 -25.99 2.14 -8.64
C ASN A 105 -25.45 3.31 -9.48
N GLN A 106 -24.20 3.26 -9.97
CA GLN A 106 -23.67 4.30 -10.86
C GLN A 106 -23.71 3.84 -12.33
N GLU A 107 -24.63 4.41 -13.09
CA GLU A 107 -24.74 4.26 -14.56
C GLU A 107 -23.66 5.05 -15.32
N ASN A 108 -22.81 5.82 -14.64
CA ASN A 108 -21.65 6.49 -15.21
C ASN A 108 -20.34 5.92 -14.65
N PRO A 109 -19.45 5.37 -15.50
CA PRO A 109 -18.15 4.84 -15.07
C PRO A 109 -17.16 6.00 -14.92
N GLU A 110 -17.26 6.77 -13.83
CA GLU A 110 -16.14 7.62 -13.38
C GLU A 110 -15.08 6.82 -12.61
N ASN A 111 -15.28 5.51 -12.43
CA ASN A 111 -14.28 4.60 -11.88
C ASN A 111 -13.37 4.14 -13.02
N GLY A 112 -12.09 4.51 -12.93
CA GLY A 112 -11.06 4.23 -13.93
C GLY A 112 -10.95 2.76 -14.36
N THR A 113 -10.19 2.52 -15.43
CA THR A 113 -9.98 1.17 -15.98
C THR A 113 -9.44 0.20 -14.93
N PHE A 114 -9.61 -1.12 -15.11
CA PHE A 114 -9.04 -2.13 -14.21
C PHE A 114 -7.54 -1.93 -13.96
N ASN A 115 -6.80 -1.50 -14.99
CA ASN A 115 -5.38 -1.19 -14.90
C ASN A 115 -5.11 0.08 -14.09
N GLU A 116 -5.94 1.13 -14.23
CA GLU A 116 -5.86 2.33 -13.39
C GLU A 116 -6.16 2.01 -11.92
N ASN A 117 -7.14 1.15 -11.64
CA ASN A 117 -7.45 0.74 -10.28
C ASN A 117 -6.28 -0.05 -9.65
N ILE A 118 -5.62 -0.94 -10.42
CA ILE A 118 -4.40 -1.62 -9.98
C ILE A 118 -3.29 -0.59 -9.71
N LYS A 119 -3.03 0.34 -10.65
CA LYS A 119 -2.03 1.41 -10.49
C LYS A 119 -2.28 2.16 -9.18
N THR A 120 -3.51 2.63 -8.95
CA THR A 120 -3.91 3.36 -7.74
C THR A 120 -3.66 2.54 -6.48
N ILE A 121 -4.06 1.26 -6.44
CA ILE A 121 -3.80 0.38 -5.28
C ILE A 121 -2.30 0.25 -5.02
N CYS A 122 -1.52 -0.05 -6.06
CA CYS A 122 -0.08 -0.28 -5.93
C CYS A 122 0.67 0.98 -5.48
N CYS A 123 0.26 2.14 -5.97
CA CYS A 123 0.85 3.42 -5.56
C CYS A 123 0.46 3.80 -4.13
N SER A 124 -0.77 3.56 -3.70
CA SER A 124 -1.17 3.76 -2.30
C SER A 124 -0.46 2.79 -1.34
N ILE A 125 -0.16 1.55 -1.77
CA ILE A 125 0.69 0.63 -0.99
C ILE A 125 2.11 1.19 -0.86
N LYS A 126 2.72 1.64 -1.97
CA LYS A 126 4.05 2.25 -1.94
C LYS A 126 4.08 3.44 -0.99
N GLU A 127 3.06 4.28 -1.03
CA GLU A 127 2.96 5.43 -0.16
C GLU A 127 2.83 5.04 1.32
N LEU A 128 2.01 4.03 1.63
CA LEU A 128 1.88 3.48 2.98
C LEU A 128 3.24 3.00 3.53
N VAL A 129 4.02 2.30 2.71
CA VAL A 129 5.36 1.81 3.05
C VAL A 129 6.33 2.98 3.30
N ASP A 130 6.39 3.94 2.36
CA ASP A 130 7.31 5.08 2.45
C ASP A 130 6.95 6.01 3.63
N CYS A 131 5.67 6.27 3.87
CA CYS A 131 5.17 7.04 5.01
C CYS A 131 5.53 6.40 6.34
N SER A 132 5.27 5.10 6.47
CA SER A 132 5.51 4.35 7.71
C SER A 132 7.01 4.24 8.03
N GLU A 133 7.85 4.00 7.02
CA GLU A 133 9.31 4.02 7.19
C GLU A 133 9.79 5.39 7.68
N ASN A 134 9.33 6.48 7.06
CA ASN A 134 9.73 7.84 7.43
C ASN A 134 9.31 8.18 8.87
N ALA A 135 8.09 7.78 9.28
CA ALA A 135 7.60 7.96 10.64
C ALA A 135 8.48 7.21 11.65
N ALA A 136 8.74 5.92 11.41
CA ALA A 136 9.62 5.11 12.25
C ALA A 136 11.04 5.69 12.33
N ARG A 137 11.59 6.19 11.21
CA ARG A 137 12.92 6.82 11.19
C ARG A 137 12.99 8.04 12.09
N LYS A 138 11.96 8.89 12.03
CA LYS A 138 11.88 10.13 12.81
C LYS A 138 11.73 9.86 14.31
N ILE A 139 10.97 8.82 14.68
CA ILE A 139 10.61 8.54 16.08
C ILE A 139 11.61 7.60 16.76
N CYS A 140 12.13 6.61 16.04
CA CYS A 140 12.88 5.48 16.61
C CYS A 140 14.25 5.25 15.98
N GLY A 141 14.58 5.94 14.87
CA GLY A 141 15.86 5.80 14.17
C GLY A 141 15.88 4.78 13.04
N ASN A 142 17.05 4.63 12.42
CA ASN A 142 17.21 3.95 11.12
C ASN A 142 16.95 2.44 11.15
N GLU A 143 17.33 1.73 12.22
CA GLU A 143 17.08 0.28 12.31
C GLU A 143 15.58 -0.03 12.33
N ALA A 144 14.84 0.68 13.20
CA ALA A 144 13.38 0.56 13.28
C ALA A 144 12.71 0.96 11.97
N ALA A 145 13.22 1.99 11.29
CA ALA A 145 12.73 2.37 9.96
C ALA A 145 12.89 1.24 8.95
N LYS A 146 14.07 0.64 8.86
CA LYS A 146 14.36 -0.46 7.93
C LYS A 146 13.42 -1.64 8.17
N PHE A 147 13.25 -2.04 9.42
CA PHE A 147 12.32 -3.12 9.77
C PHE A 147 10.86 -2.73 9.49
N THR A 148 10.46 -1.50 9.79
CA THR A 148 9.10 -1.00 9.49
C THR A 148 8.79 -1.07 8.01
N ARG A 149 9.76 -0.71 7.14
CA ARG A 149 9.62 -0.85 5.69
C ARG A 149 9.34 -2.29 5.31
N GLU A 150 10.15 -3.24 5.80
CA GLU A 150 9.99 -4.66 5.51
C GLU A 150 8.63 -5.19 6.02
N LEU A 151 8.24 -4.82 7.23
CA LEU A 151 6.98 -5.24 7.85
C LEU A 151 5.78 -4.76 7.03
N VAL A 152 5.73 -3.47 6.72
CA VAL A 152 4.61 -2.87 6.00
C VAL A 152 4.57 -3.36 4.55
N ASP A 153 5.72 -3.51 3.90
CA ASP A 153 5.81 -4.05 2.54
C ASP A 153 5.30 -5.50 2.47
N LYS A 154 5.82 -6.39 3.33
CA LYS A 154 5.39 -7.81 3.39
C LYS A 154 3.89 -7.93 3.60
N TYR A 155 3.32 -7.13 4.49
CA TYR A 155 1.89 -7.16 4.81
C TYR A 155 1.03 -6.57 3.68
N ALA A 156 1.33 -5.34 3.24
CA ALA A 156 0.50 -4.61 2.29
C ALA A 156 0.56 -5.23 0.88
N ASN A 157 1.71 -5.78 0.48
CA ASN A 157 1.86 -6.50 -0.78
C ASN A 157 1.48 -7.98 -0.72
N SER A 158 1.09 -8.51 0.45
CA SER A 158 0.90 -9.95 0.65
C SER A 158 -0.12 -10.60 -0.30
N LEU A 159 -1.13 -9.84 -0.73
CA LEU A 159 -2.16 -10.26 -1.69
C LEU A 159 -1.99 -9.64 -3.08
N THR A 160 -1.29 -8.53 -3.20
CA THR A 160 -1.21 -7.72 -4.42
C THR A 160 0.11 -7.86 -5.14
N LYS A 161 1.08 -8.60 -4.59
CA LYS A 161 2.44 -8.75 -5.14
C LYS A 161 2.45 -9.00 -6.66
N ILE A 162 1.67 -9.98 -7.13
CA ILE A 162 1.61 -10.34 -8.55
C ILE A 162 1.12 -9.17 -9.44
N TYR A 163 0.27 -8.30 -8.91
CA TYR A 163 -0.28 -7.15 -9.64
C TYR A 163 0.58 -5.89 -9.52
N CYS A 164 1.34 -5.75 -8.42
CA CYS A 164 2.14 -4.57 -8.12
C CYS A 164 3.63 -4.71 -8.48
N GLU A 165 4.07 -5.88 -8.95
CA GLU A 165 5.46 -6.14 -9.31
C GLU A 165 6.01 -5.17 -10.37
N ASP A 166 5.20 -4.76 -11.35
CA ASP A 166 5.67 -3.83 -12.39
C ASP A 166 5.75 -2.38 -11.89
N PHE A 167 4.84 -1.97 -11.00
CA PHE A 167 4.79 -0.63 -10.40
C PHE A 167 5.87 -0.43 -9.32
N THR A 168 6.26 -1.50 -8.63
CA THR A 168 7.39 -1.47 -7.67
C THR A 168 8.74 -1.31 -8.36
N ARG A 169 8.91 -1.85 -9.57
CA ARG A 169 10.16 -1.75 -10.35
C ARG A 169 10.32 -0.41 -11.07
N HIS A 170 9.23 0.30 -11.33
CA HIS A 170 9.23 1.58 -12.04
C HIS A 170 8.63 2.69 -11.16
N PRO A 171 9.41 3.37 -10.32
CA PRO A 171 8.89 4.40 -9.40
C PRO A 171 8.16 5.56 -10.11
N HIS A 172 8.53 5.83 -11.36
CA HIS A 172 7.86 6.81 -12.21
C HIS A 172 6.43 6.39 -12.60
N ALA A 173 6.11 5.10 -12.58
CA ALA A 173 4.76 4.63 -12.85
C ALA A 173 3.75 5.07 -11.77
N CYS A 174 4.21 5.50 -10.58
CA CYS A 174 3.36 6.13 -9.57
C CYS A 174 3.42 7.66 -9.59
N ARG A 175 4.15 8.26 -10.52
CA ARG A 175 4.19 9.69 -10.77
C ARG A 175 3.34 10.03 -11.99
N ASP A 176 2.02 9.99 -11.83
CA ASP A 176 1.11 10.77 -12.67
C ASP A 176 -0.04 11.23 -11.78
N GLY A 177 -0.08 12.54 -11.50
CA GLY A 177 -1.01 13.16 -10.57
C GLY A 177 -0.47 14.40 -9.88
N ASP A 178 0.34 15.23 -10.56
CA ASP A 178 0.16 16.67 -10.35
C ASP A 178 -1.23 16.95 -10.92
N GLY A 179 -2.15 17.37 -10.07
CA GLY A 179 -3.46 17.80 -10.54
C GLY A 179 -3.26 18.91 -11.57
N ASP A 180 -3.75 18.68 -12.79
CA ASP A 180 -4.04 19.75 -13.72
C ASP A 180 -5.02 20.73 -13.04
N GLY A 181 -4.43 21.76 -12.44
CA GLY A 181 -5.10 22.75 -11.63
C GLY A 181 -4.23 23.98 -11.37
N ALA A 182 -3.26 24.24 -12.25
CA ALA A 182 -2.63 25.54 -12.37
C ALA A 182 -2.19 25.70 -13.82
N SER A 183 -2.93 26.53 -14.56
CA SER A 183 -2.53 27.05 -15.85
C SER A 183 -1.13 27.66 -15.72
N ALA A 184 -0.10 26.90 -16.07
CA ALA A 184 1.21 27.47 -16.35
C ALA A 184 1.07 28.24 -17.67
N ILE A 185 0.72 29.52 -17.54
CA ILE A 185 0.83 30.50 -18.60
C ILE A 185 2.30 30.44 -19.07
N SER A 186 2.53 29.78 -20.20
CA SER A 186 3.77 29.87 -20.95
C SER A 186 3.92 31.32 -21.41
N GLN A 187 4.55 32.17 -20.59
CA GLN A 187 4.98 33.50 -21.00
C GLN A 187 6.11 33.34 -22.04
N ASN A 188 5.72 33.26 -23.30
CA ASN A 188 6.64 33.30 -24.42
C ASN A 188 7.11 34.76 -24.62
N THR A 189 8.19 35.13 -23.93
CA THR A 189 8.78 36.49 -23.97
C THR A 189 9.39 36.86 -25.32
N LEU A 190 9.47 35.95 -26.29
CA LEU A 190 9.91 36.24 -27.65
C LEU A 190 8.82 36.86 -28.56
N GLY A 191 7.53 36.65 -28.27
CA GLY A 191 6.44 37.13 -29.14
C GLY A 191 6.15 38.63 -29.00
N ILE A 192 6.47 39.23 -27.85
CA ILE A 192 6.15 40.64 -27.55
C ILE A 192 7.21 41.58 -28.15
N LEU A 193 8.45 41.14 -28.32
CA LEU A 193 9.50 41.96 -28.93
C LEU A 193 9.31 42.13 -30.44
N ILE A 194 8.72 41.14 -31.11
CA ILE A 194 8.50 41.18 -32.57
C ILE A 194 7.32 42.08 -32.95
N SER A 195 6.27 42.13 -32.12
CA SER A 195 5.12 43.01 -32.38
C SER A 195 5.43 44.50 -32.13
N VAL A 196 6.30 44.83 -31.16
CA VAL A 196 6.77 46.20 -30.93
C VAL A 196 7.72 46.66 -32.05
N LEU A 197 8.58 45.79 -32.56
CA LEU A 197 9.48 46.14 -33.67
C LEU A 197 8.71 46.42 -34.98
N LEU A 198 7.65 45.65 -35.26
CA LEU A 198 6.82 45.86 -36.45
C LEU A 198 6.00 47.15 -36.38
N LEU A 199 5.54 47.56 -35.19
CA LEU A 199 4.81 48.83 -35.01
C LEU A 199 5.72 50.06 -35.12
N LEU A 200 7.03 49.94 -34.85
CA LEU A 200 8.00 51.02 -35.04
C LEU A 200 8.49 51.15 -36.50
N LEU A 201 8.28 50.14 -37.34
CA LEU A 201 8.62 50.17 -38.77
C LEU A 201 7.48 50.67 -39.67
N VAL A 202 6.28 50.84 -39.12
CA VAL A 202 5.08 51.32 -39.85
C VAL A 202 4.70 52.76 -39.44
N ARG A 203 5.62 53.52 -38.84
CA ARG A 203 5.42 54.94 -38.55
C ARG A 203 6.58 55.80 -39.02
#